data_AF-A0A8I0SRI0-F1
#
_entry.id   AF-A0A8I0SRI0-F1
#
_cell.length_a   1.000
_cell.length_b   1.000
_cell.length_c   1.000
_cell.angle_alpha   90.00
_cell.angle_beta   90.00
_cell.angle_gamma   90.00
#
_symmetry.space_group_name_H-M   'P 1'
#
loop_
_entity.id
_entity.type
_entity.pdbx_description
1 polymer ?
#
loop_
_entity_poly.entity_id
_entity_poly.type
_entity_poly.pdbx_seq_one_letter_code
_entity_poly.pdbx_strand_id
1 'polypeptide(L)'
;MAEQQVSVEGQVRPLPTPFFVVATQNPVLFHGVYPLPEAQLDRFALCCSLGYSSEEMEMAILSDQIAGHPLDNIQTCIQLQDALFIQETVRLIRVSDEIKRYIVTLTAKTRKWPGVRLGVSSRGAIALMKMSQSLALLDNQPFVSPESVHEVAVNVLAHRLMLDDDARFSGITGAKIIADILADTPVPA
;
A
#
# COMPACT_ATOMS: atom_id res chain seq x y z
N MET A 1 -9.28 5.60 -12.27
CA MET A 1 -9.13 4.85 -10.99
C MET A 1 -10.31 5.10 -10.06
N ALA A 2 -10.52 6.31 -9.56
CA ALA A 2 -11.57 6.59 -8.58
C ALA A 2 -13.01 6.41 -9.14
N GLU A 3 -13.24 6.79 -10.40
CA GLU A 3 -14.59 6.74 -11.00
C GLU A 3 -14.93 5.40 -11.66
N GLN A 4 -13.97 4.46 -11.76
CA GLN A 4 -14.17 3.16 -12.42
C GLN A 4 -14.74 3.21 -13.85
N GLN A 5 -14.70 4.37 -14.50
CA GLN A 5 -15.19 4.60 -15.86
C GLN A 5 -14.32 5.65 -16.57
N VAL A 6 -14.44 5.73 -17.88
CA VAL A 6 -13.81 6.75 -18.73
C VAL A 6 -14.85 7.31 -19.71
N SER A 7 -14.82 8.62 -19.93
CA SER A 7 -15.70 9.28 -20.91
C SER A 7 -14.91 9.64 -22.16
N VAL A 8 -15.34 9.15 -23.32
CA VAL A 8 -14.73 9.43 -24.63
C VAL A 8 -15.84 9.86 -25.57
N GLU A 9 -15.70 11.05 -26.19
CA GLU A 9 -16.70 11.60 -27.13
C GLU A 9 -18.13 11.65 -26.56
N GLY A 10 -18.27 11.97 -25.28
CA GLY A 10 -19.55 12.01 -24.59
C GLY A 10 -20.14 10.65 -24.21
N GLN A 11 -19.47 9.54 -24.54
CA GLN A 11 -19.88 8.19 -24.15
C GLN A 11 -19.09 7.70 -22.94
N VAL A 12 -19.80 7.26 -21.90
CA VAL A 12 -19.23 6.66 -20.69
C VAL A 12 -18.95 5.18 -20.95
N ARG A 13 -17.72 4.74 -20.67
CA ARG A 13 -17.26 3.36 -20.79
C ARG A 13 -16.78 2.85 -19.43
N PRO A 14 -17.38 1.78 -18.87
CA PRO A 14 -16.94 1.21 -17.60
C PRO A 14 -15.60 0.50 -17.76
N LEU A 15 -14.78 0.52 -16.70
CA LEU A 15 -13.56 -0.29 -16.62
C LEU A 15 -13.92 -1.75 -16.27
N PRO A 16 -13.08 -2.73 -16.66
CA PRO A 16 -13.30 -4.12 -16.31
C PRO A 16 -13.30 -4.33 -14.78
N THR A 17 -13.89 -5.43 -14.32
CA THR A 17 -13.90 -5.81 -12.90
C THR A 17 -13.25 -7.18 -12.73
N PRO A 18 -12.20 -7.33 -11.91
CA PRO A 18 -11.53 -6.30 -11.13
C PRO A 18 -10.62 -5.40 -12.01
N PHE A 19 -10.34 -4.20 -11.53
CA PHE A 19 -9.38 -3.28 -12.13
C PHE A 19 -8.45 -2.72 -11.05
N PHE A 20 -7.15 -2.81 -11.29
CA PHE A 20 -6.12 -2.22 -10.44
C PHE A 20 -5.02 -1.62 -11.30
N VAL A 21 -4.21 -0.74 -10.69
CA VAL A 21 -3.09 -0.09 -11.37
C VAL A 21 -1.84 -0.26 -10.54
N VAL A 22 -0.77 -0.70 -11.20
CA VAL A 22 0.59 -0.66 -10.70
C VAL A 22 1.29 0.48 -11.42
N ALA A 23 1.81 1.45 -10.66
CA ALA A 23 2.59 2.55 -11.18
C ALA A 23 4.00 2.48 -10.58
N THR A 24 5.02 2.60 -11.43
CA THR A 24 6.42 2.61 -11.03
C THR A 24 7.00 4.01 -11.22
N GLN A 25 7.77 4.48 -10.24
CA GLN A 25 8.51 5.75 -10.34
C GLN A 25 9.99 5.46 -10.13
N ASN A 26 10.83 5.87 -11.08
CA ASN A 26 12.28 5.80 -10.91
C ASN A 26 12.77 7.09 -10.23
N PRO A 27 13.31 7.04 -9.01
CA PRO A 27 13.68 8.23 -8.25
C PRO A 27 14.96 8.93 -8.77
N VAL A 28 15.73 8.29 -9.66
CA VAL A 28 17.09 8.75 -10.05
C VAL A 28 17.13 9.43 -11.43
N LEU A 29 15.98 9.81 -12.02
CA LEU A 29 15.96 10.36 -13.38
C LEU A 29 16.19 11.87 -13.45
N PHE A 30 17.11 12.26 -14.33
CA PHE A 30 17.72 13.58 -14.33
C PHE A 30 16.88 14.69 -14.96
N HIS A 31 16.04 14.49 -15.99
CA HIS A 31 15.32 15.58 -16.67
C HIS A 31 13.88 15.19 -17.07
N GLY A 32 12.92 16.12 -16.94
CA GLY A 32 11.61 16.07 -17.60
C GLY A 32 10.49 15.28 -16.92
N VAL A 33 10.67 14.81 -15.69
CA VAL A 33 9.63 14.06 -14.94
C VAL A 33 9.08 14.94 -13.83
N TYR A 34 7.76 15.18 -13.86
CA TYR A 34 7.06 15.86 -12.77
C TYR A 34 6.67 14.80 -11.73
N PRO A 35 7.08 14.94 -10.45
CA PRO A 35 6.63 14.02 -9.41
C PRO A 35 5.11 14.06 -9.31
N LEU A 36 4.51 12.91 -8.98
CA LEU A 36 3.08 12.85 -8.74
C LEU A 36 2.73 13.79 -7.58
N PRO A 37 1.76 14.70 -7.75
CA PRO A 37 1.26 15.50 -6.65
C PRO A 37 0.75 14.61 -5.51
N GLU A 38 0.81 15.11 -4.28
CA GLU A 38 0.45 14.39 -3.06
C GLU A 38 -1.01 13.91 -3.11
N ALA A 39 -1.90 14.74 -3.66
CA ALA A 39 -3.30 14.38 -3.87
C ALA A 39 -3.50 13.18 -4.82
N GLN A 40 -2.53 12.91 -5.71
CA GLN A 40 -2.52 11.75 -6.58
C GLN A 40 -1.90 10.54 -5.89
N LEU A 41 -0.79 10.72 -5.16
CA LEU A 41 -0.16 9.66 -4.36
C LEU A 41 -1.12 9.09 -3.30
N ASP A 42 -1.95 9.93 -2.67
CA ASP A 42 -2.97 9.50 -1.71
C ASP A 42 -4.01 8.53 -2.32
N ARG A 43 -4.12 8.45 -3.66
CA ARG A 43 -5.02 7.49 -4.32
C ARG A 43 -4.45 6.07 -4.38
N PHE A 44 -3.15 5.88 -4.17
CA PHE A 44 -2.52 4.56 -4.14
C PHE A 44 -2.68 3.91 -2.77
N ALA A 45 -3.21 2.68 -2.75
CA ALA A 45 -3.41 1.94 -1.50
C ALA A 45 -2.07 1.59 -0.83
N LEU A 46 -1.08 1.21 -1.63
CA LEU A 46 0.27 0.82 -1.21
C LEU A 46 1.33 1.57 -2.02
N CYS A 47 2.46 1.84 -1.38
CA CYS A 47 3.70 2.24 -2.03
C CYS A 47 4.83 1.37 -1.44
N CYS A 48 5.48 0.62 -2.31
CA CYS A 48 6.59 -0.26 -1.92
C CYS A 48 7.88 0.24 -2.58
N SER A 49 9.00 0.12 -1.86
CA SER A 49 10.32 0.35 -2.43
C SER A 49 10.93 -0.99 -2.83
N LEU A 50 11.32 -1.10 -4.10
CA LEU A 50 12.09 -2.23 -4.59
C LEU A 50 13.56 -1.95 -4.28
N GLY A 51 14.11 -2.69 -3.31
CA GLY A 51 15.54 -2.75 -3.09
C GLY A 51 16.23 -3.65 -4.12
N TYR A 52 17.54 -3.84 -3.96
CA TYR A 52 18.26 -4.87 -4.70
C TYR A 52 17.90 -6.27 -4.17
N SER A 53 17.96 -7.26 -5.04
CA SER A 53 17.78 -8.66 -4.66
C SER A 53 19.03 -9.16 -3.94
N SER A 54 18.92 -10.24 -3.15
CA SER A 54 20.10 -10.90 -2.60
C SER A 54 20.92 -11.54 -3.73
N GLU A 55 22.23 -11.70 -3.52
CA GLU A 55 23.12 -12.38 -4.49
C GLU A 55 22.58 -13.76 -4.86
N GLU A 56 22.06 -14.51 -3.90
CA GLU A 56 21.45 -15.83 -4.13
C GLU A 56 20.23 -15.76 -5.05
N MET A 57 19.37 -14.76 -4.86
CA MET A 57 18.17 -14.58 -5.69
C MET A 57 18.54 -14.10 -7.10
N GLU A 58 19.56 -13.23 -7.23
CA GLU A 58 20.09 -12.82 -8.53
C GLU A 58 20.68 -14.02 -9.29
N MET A 59 21.46 -14.87 -8.62
CA MET A 59 21.99 -16.10 -9.20
C MET A 59 20.89 -17.06 -9.66
N ALA A 60 19.80 -17.20 -8.90
CA ALA A 60 18.64 -17.99 -9.28
C ALA A 60 17.95 -17.43 -10.54
N ILE A 61 17.71 -16.11 -10.58
CA ILE A 61 17.11 -15.43 -11.75
C ILE A 61 17.97 -15.65 -13.01
N LEU A 62 19.29 -15.53 -12.90
CA LEU A 62 20.21 -15.77 -14.02
C LEU A 62 20.14 -17.23 -14.50
N SER A 63 20.07 -18.18 -13.57
CA SER A 63 19.98 -19.62 -13.86
C SER A 63 18.66 -19.95 -14.59
N ASP A 64 17.55 -19.38 -14.11
CA ASP A 64 16.23 -19.58 -14.72
C ASP A 64 16.19 -19.04 -16.15
N GLN A 65 16.72 -17.84 -16.39
CA GLN A 65 16.76 -17.23 -17.73
C GLN A 65 17.57 -18.04 -18.75
N ILE A 66 18.57 -18.82 -18.31
CA ILE A 66 19.31 -19.75 -19.18
C ILE A 66 18.43 -20.94 -19.59
N ALA A 67 17.61 -21.46 -18.67
CA ALA A 67 16.72 -22.59 -18.92
C ALA A 67 15.53 -22.23 -19.82
N GLY A 68 15.15 -20.95 -19.87
CA GLY A 68 14.06 -20.40 -20.67
C GLY A 68 13.36 -19.26 -19.93
N HIS A 69 12.54 -18.47 -20.63
CA HIS A 69 11.87 -17.37 -19.94
C HIS A 69 10.82 -17.92 -18.96
N PRO A 70 10.87 -17.64 -17.63
CA PRO A 70 10.01 -18.29 -16.64
C PRO A 70 8.51 -18.12 -16.89
N LEU A 71 8.14 -17.02 -17.54
CA LEU A 71 6.74 -16.72 -17.89
C LEU A 71 6.16 -17.68 -18.94
N ASP A 72 7.00 -18.33 -19.75
CA ASP A 72 6.53 -19.22 -20.83
C ASP A 72 5.86 -20.49 -20.29
N ASN A 73 6.17 -20.87 -19.05
CA ASN A 73 5.67 -22.07 -18.40
C ASN A 73 4.67 -21.79 -17.27
N ILE A 74 4.22 -20.54 -17.09
CA ILE A 74 3.23 -20.21 -16.06
C ILE A 74 1.90 -20.89 -16.39
N GLN A 75 1.35 -21.59 -15.41
CA GLN A 75 0.03 -22.17 -15.46
C GLN A 75 -0.96 -21.34 -14.64
N THR A 76 -2.16 -21.18 -15.16
CA THR A 76 -3.25 -20.52 -14.45
C THR A 76 -3.62 -21.30 -13.19
N CYS A 77 -3.45 -20.69 -12.02
CA CYS A 77 -3.80 -21.29 -10.73
C CYS A 77 -5.20 -20.90 -10.23
N ILE A 78 -5.72 -19.74 -10.66
CA ILE A 78 -7.05 -19.24 -10.31
C ILE A 78 -7.72 -18.57 -11.51
N GLN A 79 -9.05 -18.57 -11.53
CA GLN A 79 -9.88 -17.88 -12.51
C GLN A 79 -10.32 -16.51 -12.00
N LEU A 80 -10.87 -15.69 -12.90
CA LEU A 80 -11.38 -14.35 -12.56
C LEU A 80 -12.43 -14.38 -11.45
N GLN A 81 -13.32 -15.36 -11.49
CA GLN A 81 -14.37 -15.56 -10.47
C GLN A 81 -13.79 -15.83 -9.08
N ASP A 82 -12.65 -16.52 -9.01
CA ASP A 82 -11.98 -16.82 -7.74
C ASP A 82 -11.40 -15.54 -7.14
N ALA A 83 -10.82 -14.66 -7.97
CA ALA A 83 -10.35 -13.35 -7.53
C ALA A 83 -11.49 -12.47 -6.96
N LEU A 84 -12.66 -12.47 -7.60
CA LEU A 84 -13.84 -11.76 -7.10
C LEU A 84 -14.36 -12.38 -5.79
N PHE A 85 -14.38 -13.71 -5.70
CA PHE A 85 -14.73 -14.42 -4.48
C PHE A 85 -13.79 -14.05 -3.32
N ILE A 86 -12.48 -13.99 -3.57
CA ILE A 86 -11.49 -13.57 -2.57
C ILE A 86 -11.75 -12.12 -2.13
N GLN A 87 -12.03 -11.20 -3.07
CA GLN A 87 -12.34 -9.80 -2.73
C GLN A 87 -13.55 -9.68 -1.80
N GLU A 88 -14.61 -10.47 -2.03
CA GLU A 88 -15.77 -10.50 -1.14
C GLU A 88 -15.44 -11.17 0.20
N THR A 89 -14.61 -12.20 0.21
CA THR A 89 -14.16 -12.87 1.44
C THR A 89 -13.37 -11.94 2.35
N VAL A 90 -12.48 -11.09 1.80
CA VAL A 90 -11.75 -10.06 2.57
C VAL A 90 -12.72 -9.15 3.35
N ARG A 91 -13.88 -8.81 2.78
CA ARG A 91 -14.87 -7.95 3.44
C ARG A 91 -15.49 -8.59 4.68
N LEU A 92 -15.48 -9.92 4.76
CA LEU A 92 -16.02 -10.68 5.88
C LEU A 92 -15.05 -10.78 7.06
N ILE A 93 -13.77 -10.48 6.86
CA ILE A 93 -12.78 -10.43 7.94
C ILE A 93 -13.21 -9.40 8.98
N ARG A 94 -13.35 -9.84 10.23
CA ARG A 94 -13.86 -9.01 11.32
C ARG A 94 -12.83 -7.93 11.69
N VAL A 95 -13.30 -6.68 11.75
CA VAL A 95 -12.53 -5.56 12.32
C VAL A 95 -13.28 -5.05 13.55
N SER A 96 -12.70 -5.28 14.74
CA SER A 96 -13.28 -4.80 15.99
C SER A 96 -13.27 -3.27 16.07
N ASP A 97 -14.15 -2.69 16.88
CA ASP A 97 -14.16 -1.23 17.09
C ASP A 97 -12.88 -0.75 17.77
N GLU A 98 -12.20 -1.62 18.50
CA GLU A 98 -10.91 -1.34 19.11
C GLU A 98 -9.80 -1.19 18.06
N ILE A 99 -9.74 -2.09 17.06
CA ILE A 99 -8.83 -1.96 15.93
C ILE A 99 -9.17 -0.72 15.08
N LYS A 100 -10.46 -0.42 14.86
CA LYS A 100 -10.85 0.82 14.15
C LYS A 100 -10.36 2.06 14.90
N ARG A 101 -10.54 2.11 16.23
CA ARG A 101 -10.02 3.19 17.09
C ARG A 101 -8.51 3.27 17.03
N TYR A 102 -7.82 2.14 17.00
CA TYR A 102 -6.37 2.08 16.87
C TYR A 102 -5.90 2.70 15.55
N ILE A 103 -6.48 2.30 14.41
CA ILE A 103 -6.19 2.87 13.09
C ILE A 103 -6.46 4.39 13.04
N VAL A 104 -7.58 4.83 13.64
CA VAL A 104 -7.90 6.27 13.73
C VAL A 104 -6.86 7.00 14.60
N THR A 105 -6.41 6.39 15.69
CA THR A 105 -5.40 6.96 16.58
C THR A 105 -4.06 7.12 15.86
N LEU A 106 -3.60 6.09 15.16
CA LEU A 106 -2.38 6.15 14.34
C LEU A 106 -2.45 7.28 13.31
N THR A 107 -3.52 7.31 12.51
CA THR A 107 -3.67 8.34 11.47
C THR A 107 -3.86 9.74 12.06
N ALA A 108 -4.52 9.89 13.21
CA ALA A 108 -4.63 11.18 13.89
C ALA A 108 -3.29 11.68 14.44
N LYS A 109 -2.46 10.78 14.99
CA LYS A 109 -1.10 11.11 15.45
C LYS A 109 -0.24 11.65 14.31
N THR A 110 -0.34 11.09 13.10
CA THR A 110 0.43 11.60 11.94
C THR A 110 0.16 13.07 11.65
N ARG A 111 -1.04 13.60 11.94
CA ARG A 111 -1.41 15.00 11.67
C ARG A 111 -0.86 15.99 12.70
N LYS A 112 -0.34 15.48 13.82
CA LYS A 112 0.20 16.28 14.93
C LYS A 112 1.67 15.93 15.21
N TRP A 113 2.25 15.03 14.42
CA TRP A 113 3.60 14.54 14.64
C TRP A 113 4.63 15.62 14.25
N PRO A 114 5.67 15.85 15.06
CA PRO A 114 6.71 16.81 14.73
C PRO A 114 7.36 16.52 13.36
N GLY A 115 7.53 17.56 12.54
CA GLY A 115 8.10 17.44 11.21
C GLY A 115 7.14 16.95 10.12
N VAL A 116 5.84 16.81 10.44
CA VAL A 116 4.79 16.50 9.46
C VAL A 116 3.96 17.75 9.17
N ARG A 117 4.04 18.23 7.93
CA ARG A 117 3.23 19.32 7.38
C ARG A 117 1.80 18.90 7.08
N LEU A 118 1.63 17.71 6.50
CA LEU A 118 0.33 17.12 6.17
C LEU A 118 0.33 15.64 6.53
N GLY A 119 -0.53 15.27 7.48
CA GLY A 119 -0.71 13.89 7.91
C GLY A 119 -1.69 13.10 7.04
N VAL A 120 -1.93 11.86 7.44
CA VAL A 120 -2.74 10.91 6.67
C VAL A 120 -4.23 11.30 6.62
N SER A 121 -4.81 11.21 5.43
CA SER A 121 -6.24 11.44 5.17
C SER A 121 -7.14 10.30 5.67
N SER A 122 -8.47 10.49 5.64
CA SER A 122 -9.41 9.38 5.90
C SER A 122 -9.27 8.24 4.89
N ARG A 123 -8.83 8.53 3.66
CA ARG A 123 -8.55 7.52 2.63
C ARG A 123 -7.41 6.60 3.07
N GLY A 124 -6.37 7.14 3.70
CA GLY A 124 -5.28 6.33 4.24
C GLY A 124 -5.72 5.42 5.40
N ALA A 125 -6.62 5.89 6.27
CA ALA A 125 -7.21 5.04 7.31
C ALA A 125 -8.03 3.87 6.73
N ILE A 126 -8.84 4.15 5.70
CA ILE A 126 -9.62 3.11 5.00
C ILE A 126 -8.68 2.12 4.28
N ALA A 127 -7.63 2.62 3.63
CA ALA A 127 -6.63 1.77 2.97
C ALA A 127 -5.93 0.86 3.98
N LEU A 128 -5.55 1.39 5.15
CA LEU A 128 -4.88 0.61 6.20
C LEU A 128 -5.79 -0.51 6.70
N MET A 129 -7.05 -0.20 7.00
CA MET A 129 -8.03 -1.20 7.43
C MET A 129 -8.20 -2.31 6.38
N LYS A 130 -8.41 -1.95 5.11
CA LYS A 130 -8.61 -2.93 4.03
C LYS A 130 -7.37 -3.78 3.80
N MET A 131 -6.18 -3.19 3.84
CA MET A 131 -4.93 -3.95 3.68
C MET A 131 -4.69 -4.89 4.86
N SER A 132 -5.04 -4.48 6.08
CA SER A 132 -4.96 -5.33 7.26
C SER A 132 -5.94 -6.51 7.18
N GLN A 133 -7.17 -6.29 6.65
CA GLN A 133 -8.11 -7.38 6.37
C GLN A 133 -7.58 -8.36 5.32
N SER A 134 -6.98 -7.84 4.25
CA SER A 134 -6.37 -8.68 3.21
C SER A 134 -5.25 -9.54 3.76
N LEU A 135 -4.37 -8.96 4.59
CA LEU A 135 -3.28 -9.69 5.23
C LEU A 135 -3.81 -10.76 6.18
N ALA A 136 -4.77 -10.41 7.05
CA ALA A 136 -5.42 -11.38 7.93
C ALA A 136 -6.03 -12.56 7.16
N LEU A 137 -6.68 -12.31 6.01
CA LEU A 137 -7.18 -13.40 5.17
C LEU A 137 -6.05 -14.30 4.63
N LEU A 138 -4.95 -13.71 4.16
CA LEU A 138 -3.78 -14.46 3.66
C LEU A 138 -3.12 -15.30 4.76
N ASP A 139 -3.12 -14.80 5.99
CA ASP A 139 -2.63 -15.50 7.19
C ASP A 139 -3.66 -16.47 7.79
N ASN A 140 -4.79 -16.67 7.11
CA ASN A 140 -5.89 -17.53 7.55
C ASN A 140 -6.46 -17.14 8.94
N GLN A 141 -6.43 -15.84 9.25
CA GLN A 141 -7.01 -15.26 10.46
C GLN A 141 -8.43 -14.73 10.19
N PRO A 142 -9.42 -15.03 11.06
CA PRO A 142 -10.80 -14.58 10.85
C PRO A 142 -11.05 -13.10 11.25
N PHE A 143 -10.06 -12.44 11.83
CA PHE A 143 -10.13 -11.05 12.27
C PHE A 143 -8.80 -10.33 12.07
N VAL A 144 -8.85 -9.00 12.00
CA VAL A 144 -7.65 -8.16 11.97
C VAL A 144 -7.05 -8.08 13.37
N SER A 145 -5.79 -8.48 13.52
CA SER A 145 -5.01 -8.28 14.74
C SER A 145 -4.19 -6.98 14.65
N PRO A 146 -3.66 -6.47 15.78
CA PRO A 146 -2.76 -5.32 15.75
C PRO A 146 -1.50 -5.57 14.92
N GLU A 147 -0.99 -6.80 14.90
CA GLU A 147 0.17 -7.20 14.10
C GLU A 147 -0.11 -7.02 12.61
N SER A 148 -1.29 -7.44 12.13
CA SER A 148 -1.70 -7.22 10.74
C SER A 148 -1.73 -5.73 10.39
N VAL A 149 -2.14 -4.86 11.32
CA VAL A 149 -2.12 -3.40 11.13
C VAL A 149 -0.70 -2.87 11.04
N HIS A 150 0.19 -3.32 11.93
CA HIS A 150 1.59 -2.89 11.98
C HIS A 150 2.33 -3.24 10.69
N GLU A 151 2.17 -4.46 10.21
CA GLU A 151 2.91 -4.99 9.06
C GLU A 151 2.68 -4.17 7.79
N VAL A 152 1.44 -3.75 7.54
CA VAL A 152 1.11 -2.96 6.34
C VAL A 152 1.21 -1.45 6.54
N ALA A 153 1.33 -0.96 7.79
CA ALA A 153 1.20 0.47 8.10
C ALA A 153 2.22 1.34 7.35
N VAL A 154 3.49 0.94 7.31
CA VAL A 154 4.54 1.72 6.63
C VAL A 154 4.22 1.83 5.13
N ASN A 155 3.92 0.70 4.48
CA ASN A 155 3.65 0.65 3.04
C ASN A 155 2.35 1.37 2.64
N VAL A 156 1.40 1.51 3.57
CA VAL A 156 0.11 2.20 3.33
C VAL A 156 0.16 3.69 3.65
N LEU A 157 0.90 4.09 4.69
CA LEU A 157 0.81 5.43 5.27
C LEU A 157 1.99 6.33 4.87
N ALA A 158 3.20 5.78 4.68
CA ALA A 158 4.41 6.60 4.56
C ALA A 158 4.39 7.56 3.36
N HIS A 159 3.90 7.11 2.20
CA HIS A 159 3.81 7.93 0.98
C HIS A 159 2.71 8.99 1.02
N ARG A 160 1.89 9.00 2.08
CA ARG A 160 0.81 9.98 2.28
C ARG A 160 1.23 11.13 3.19
N LEU A 161 2.42 11.07 3.79
CA LEU A 161 2.93 12.11 4.66
C LEU A 161 3.65 13.18 3.82
N MET A 162 3.30 14.44 4.07
CA MET A 162 4.10 15.58 3.62
C MET A 162 4.94 16.05 4.80
N LEU A 163 6.26 16.01 4.65
CA LEU A 163 7.18 16.41 5.71
C LEU A 163 7.56 17.89 5.58
N ASP A 164 7.90 18.49 6.71
CA ASP A 164 8.50 19.82 6.74
C ASP A 164 9.91 19.80 6.14
N ASP A 165 10.36 20.95 5.63
CA ASP A 165 11.65 21.04 4.94
C ASP A 165 12.81 20.70 5.88
N ASP A 166 12.77 21.15 7.14
CA ASP A 166 13.78 20.82 8.16
C ASP A 166 13.90 19.31 8.42
N ALA A 167 12.76 18.61 8.49
CA ALA A 167 12.72 17.17 8.67
C ALA A 167 13.34 16.44 7.46
N ARG A 168 13.03 16.91 6.25
CA ARG A 168 13.61 16.38 5.00
C ARG A 168 15.12 16.60 4.94
N PHE A 169 15.60 17.79 5.29
CA PHE A 169 17.04 18.10 5.33
C PHE A 169 17.78 17.26 6.36
N SER A 170 17.11 16.90 7.46
CA SER A 170 17.66 16.02 8.50
C SER A 170 17.62 14.53 8.13
N GLY A 171 17.18 14.17 6.91
CA GLY A 171 17.10 12.79 6.44
C GLY A 171 15.95 11.98 7.03
N ILE A 172 14.98 12.61 7.70
CA ILE A 172 13.80 11.92 8.24
C ILE A 172 12.90 11.51 7.09
N THR A 173 12.46 10.26 7.10
CA THR A 173 11.56 9.70 6.08
C THR A 173 10.17 9.46 6.65
N GLY A 174 9.16 9.46 5.77
CA GLY A 174 7.79 9.09 6.18
C GLY A 174 7.73 7.69 6.78
N ALA A 175 8.53 6.75 6.27
CA ALA A 175 8.63 5.40 6.81
C ALA A 175 9.13 5.40 8.26
N LYS A 176 10.16 6.19 8.57
CA LYS A 176 10.68 6.34 9.94
C LYS A 176 9.63 6.94 10.87
N ILE A 177 8.94 8.00 10.45
CA ILE A 177 7.87 8.61 11.25
C ILE A 177 6.74 7.62 11.55
N ILE A 178 6.30 6.85 10.56
CA ILE A 178 5.25 5.84 10.79
C ILE A 178 5.74 4.75 11.76
N ALA A 179 6.98 4.28 11.63
CA ALA A 179 7.56 3.32 12.56
C ALA A 179 7.63 3.87 13.99
N ASP A 180 8.01 5.14 14.16
CA ASP A 180 8.08 5.80 15.47
C ASP A 180 6.68 6.00 16.07
N ILE A 181 5.67 6.35 15.26
CA ILE A 181 4.27 6.43 15.69
C ILE A 181 3.75 5.07 16.13
N LEU A 182 4.06 3.98 15.42
CA LEU A 182 3.67 2.63 15.83
C LEU A 182 4.27 2.26 17.18
N ALA A 183 5.56 2.53 17.38
CA ALA A 183 6.26 2.26 18.64
C ALA A 183 5.71 3.10 19.82
N ASP A 184 5.32 4.35 19.57
CA ASP A 184 4.76 5.27 20.57
C ASP A 184 3.27 5.02 20.86
N THR A 185 2.55 4.26 20.03
CA THR A 185 1.11 4.06 20.19
C THR A 185 0.80 2.73 20.86
N PRO A 186 0.22 2.73 22.08
CA PRO A 186 -0.16 1.51 22.77
C PRO A 186 -1.05 0.62 21.91
N VAL A 187 -0.68 -0.65 21.82
CA VAL A 187 -1.46 -1.66 21.12
C VAL A 187 -2.69 -2.02 21.96
N PRO A 188 -3.89 -2.11 21.35
CA PRO A 188 -5.09 -2.56 22.05
C PRO A 188 -4.96 -4.00 22.58
N ALA A 189 -5.73 -4.32 23.62
CA ALA A 189 -5.65 -5.59 24.33
C ALA A 189 -6.52 -6.70 23.70
#